data_AF-A0A7S9VTD4-F1
#
_entry.id   AF-A0A7S9VTD4-F1
#
_cell.length_a   1.000
_cell.length_b   1.000
_cell.length_c   1.000
_cell.angle_alpha   90.00
_cell.angle_beta   90.00
_cell.angle_gamma   90.00
#
_symmetry.space_group_name_H-M   'P 1'
#
loop_
_entity.id
_entity.type
_entity.pdbx_description
1 polymer ?
#
loop_
_entity_poly.entity_id
_entity_poly.type
_entity_poly.pdbx_seq_one_letter_code
_entity_poly.pdbx_strand_id
1 'polypeptide(L)'
;MTFKTSLKGNRRTLMIAGFAGLSMPSYASPPMPVETIETIKAALPQCTGGWIESGKRGRVFPVDLAPRLALLSRPSVQMDQDAGQDLYQIAKGLLAPAIGTHERMMDGDASLKCPAHPKEAVALMEYLIGATPDERRGASNALDWLGLAYKTGASGVKDPAEARRYYLRFRMHVGVSPEAQWSDGIDNSLLGNVERAGLRPYLEALAESSKGGGAARIALAEAALPTNPVAARQLLRYLDDRPLNRLLELEDLNRIPVAADDQEVAFWAEATRTLFGYRKYAARMMKAVKDVNGGDIPTSPSRPSIDLLRAHLDMAAAADADATRDPIPVRALVNPQGHPIYVEACSARPAQPMPLRNFNVQLDVARLYNVRNVDKLPKLPIVKFNGLPAYGWVILPAVHFRRVEGNSLKVDFADLPQEQCVYSAVAQAPFLTIAR
;
A
#
# COMPACT_ATOMS: atom_id res chain seq x y z
N MET A 1 69.29 -29.96 35.49
CA MET A 1 68.18 -30.67 34.79
C MET A 1 66.91 -30.42 35.54
N THR A 2 65.93 -29.93 34.81
CA THR A 2 64.76 -29.18 35.27
C THR A 2 63.53 -30.08 35.23
N PHE A 3 62.66 -30.04 36.24
CA PHE A 3 61.22 -30.19 36.03
C PHE A 3 60.49 -29.38 37.11
N LYS A 4 59.86 -28.26 36.68
CA LYS A 4 58.86 -27.50 37.44
C LYS A 4 57.56 -27.61 36.68
N THR A 5 56.56 -28.25 37.29
CA THR A 5 55.17 -28.25 36.81
C THR A 5 54.41 -27.12 37.51
N SER A 6 53.83 -26.24 36.69
CA SER A 6 53.07 -25.07 37.10
C SER A 6 51.58 -25.41 37.17
N LEU A 7 51.00 -25.24 38.36
CA LEU A 7 49.57 -25.32 38.62
C LEU A 7 48.87 -24.05 38.11
N LYS A 8 47.98 -24.23 37.12
CA LYS A 8 46.97 -23.24 36.74
C LYS A 8 45.77 -23.35 37.68
N GLY A 9 45.51 -22.28 38.42
CA GLY A 9 44.21 -22.04 39.06
C GLY A 9 43.98 -20.54 39.06
N ASN A 10 43.05 -20.04 38.24
CA ASN A 10 42.68 -18.62 38.30
C ASN A 10 41.23 -18.38 37.88
N ARG A 11 40.58 -17.57 38.73
CA ARG A 11 39.48 -16.63 38.47
C ARG A 11 38.05 -17.17 38.36
N ARG A 12 37.39 -17.03 39.51
CA ARG A 12 36.02 -16.52 39.70
C ARG A 12 35.47 -15.81 38.44
N THR A 13 34.40 -16.35 37.88
CA THR A 13 33.46 -15.59 37.06
C THR A 13 32.08 -15.74 37.70
N LEU A 14 31.69 -14.69 38.44
CA LEU A 14 30.35 -14.49 38.95
C LEU A 14 29.49 -14.13 37.72
N MET A 15 28.62 -15.04 37.27
CA MET A 15 27.65 -14.72 36.21
C MET A 15 26.66 -13.70 36.76
N ILE A 16 26.75 -12.46 36.28
CA ILE A 16 25.75 -11.43 36.45
C ILE A 16 24.55 -11.80 35.57
N ALA A 17 23.37 -11.72 36.17
CA ALA A 17 22.07 -11.98 35.61
C ALA A 17 21.90 -11.40 34.20
N GLY A 18 21.61 -12.27 33.24
CA GLY A 18 21.12 -11.88 31.93
C GLY A 18 19.81 -11.12 32.08
N PHE A 19 19.78 -9.92 31.51
CA PHE A 19 18.58 -9.17 31.20
C PHE A 19 17.63 -10.09 30.42
N ALA A 20 16.63 -10.63 31.12
CA ALA A 20 15.37 -10.97 30.49
C ALA A 20 14.74 -9.64 30.06
N GLY A 21 15.02 -9.21 28.82
CA GLY A 21 14.20 -8.24 28.13
C GLY A 21 12.80 -8.81 28.06
N LEU A 22 11.95 -8.40 29.01
CA LEU A 22 10.52 -8.60 28.94
C LEU A 22 10.06 -7.87 27.67
N SER A 23 9.88 -8.63 26.60
CA SER A 23 8.99 -8.28 25.51
C SER A 23 7.63 -8.01 26.14
N MET A 24 7.33 -6.74 26.41
CA MET A 24 5.99 -6.39 26.86
C MET A 24 5.02 -6.79 25.75
N PRO A 25 3.98 -7.59 26.04
CA PRO A 25 2.95 -7.86 25.07
C PRO A 25 2.31 -6.54 24.66
N SER A 26 2.13 -6.34 23.36
CA SER A 26 1.40 -5.21 22.78
C SER A 26 0.02 -5.10 23.44
N TYR A 27 -0.17 -4.12 24.33
CA TYR A 27 -1.45 -3.94 25.00
C TYR A 27 -2.38 -3.17 24.07
N ALA A 28 -3.26 -3.90 23.39
CA ALA A 28 -4.46 -3.35 22.78
C ALA A 28 -5.19 -2.40 23.75
N SER A 29 -5.85 -1.36 23.23
CA SER A 29 -6.74 -0.55 24.07
C SER A 29 -7.71 -1.47 24.82
N PRO A 30 -7.77 -1.38 26.16
CA PRO A 30 -8.59 -2.26 26.96
C PRO A 30 -10.07 -2.07 26.63
N PRO A 31 -10.95 -3.03 27.00
CA PRO A 31 -12.39 -2.84 26.94
C PRO A 31 -12.81 -1.49 27.51
N MET A 32 -13.71 -0.81 26.81
CA MET A 32 -14.26 0.46 27.27
C MET A 32 -15.10 0.24 28.54
N PRO A 33 -15.05 1.17 29.52
CA PRO A 33 -15.90 1.09 30.70
C PRO A 33 -17.38 0.98 30.33
N VAL A 34 -18.10 0.08 31.00
CA VAL A 34 -19.53 -0.18 30.75
C VAL A 34 -20.36 1.09 30.86
N GLU A 35 -20.02 1.97 31.80
CA GLU A 35 -20.68 3.27 32.00
C GLU A 35 -20.55 4.18 30.77
N THR A 36 -19.38 4.22 30.14
CA THR A 36 -19.15 4.98 28.90
C THR A 36 -19.98 4.39 27.75
N ILE A 37 -20.01 3.06 27.63
CA ILE A 37 -20.78 2.37 26.59
C ILE A 37 -22.28 2.66 26.74
N GLU A 38 -22.84 2.54 27.95
CA GLU A 38 -24.26 2.79 28.18
C GLU A 38 -24.63 4.27 27.97
N THR A 39 -23.73 5.20 28.29
CA THR A 39 -23.92 6.63 27.99
C THR A 39 -24.00 6.87 26.48
N ILE A 40 -23.08 6.29 25.70
CA ILE A 40 -23.09 6.39 24.22
C ILE A 40 -24.39 5.79 23.66
N LYS A 41 -24.80 4.64 24.20
CA LYS A 41 -26.02 3.93 23.77
C LYS A 41 -27.29 4.71 24.07
N ALA A 42 -27.35 5.43 25.19
CA ALA A 42 -28.46 6.31 25.52
C ALA A 42 -28.51 7.59 24.66
N ALA A 43 -27.36 8.06 24.19
CA ALA A 43 -27.26 9.22 23.31
C ALA A 43 -27.64 8.90 21.86
N LEU A 44 -27.33 7.70 21.37
CA LEU A 44 -27.47 7.34 19.95
C LEU A 44 -28.90 7.51 19.37
N PRO A 45 -30.00 7.16 20.09
CA PRO A 45 -31.37 7.39 19.61
C PRO A 45 -31.74 8.86 19.41
N GLN A 46 -30.99 9.79 20.01
CA GLN A 46 -31.18 11.23 19.89
C GLN A 46 -30.40 11.81 18.70
N CYS A 47 -29.54 11.00 18.07
CA CYS A 47 -28.80 11.42 16.91
C CYS A 47 -29.69 11.40 15.66
N THR A 48 -29.58 12.46 14.85
CA THR A 48 -30.24 12.61 13.56
C THR A 48 -29.21 12.64 12.44
N GLY A 49 -29.62 12.57 11.18
CA GLY A 49 -28.70 12.67 10.05
C GLY A 49 -29.13 11.87 8.84
N GLY A 50 -28.39 12.06 7.74
CA GLY A 50 -28.54 11.27 6.53
C GLY A 50 -27.86 9.91 6.63
N TRP A 51 -27.75 9.24 5.49
CA TRP A 51 -26.94 8.03 5.38
C TRP A 51 -25.46 8.33 5.68
N ILE A 52 -24.76 7.35 6.23
CA ILE A 52 -23.35 7.40 6.62
C ILE A 52 -22.58 6.41 5.76
N GLU A 53 -21.36 6.75 5.36
CA GLU A 53 -20.50 5.84 4.61
C GLU A 53 -19.74 4.89 5.56
N SER A 54 -20.06 3.60 5.48
CA SER A 54 -19.60 2.52 6.34
C SER A 54 -18.76 1.51 5.57
N GLY A 55 -17.59 1.95 5.09
CA GLY A 55 -16.63 1.07 4.39
C GLY A 55 -17.30 0.15 3.37
N LYS A 56 -17.18 -1.17 3.56
CA LYS A 56 -17.78 -2.18 2.66
C LYS A 56 -19.31 -2.31 2.74
N ARG A 57 -19.94 -1.85 3.82
CA ARG A 57 -21.41 -1.85 3.98
C ARG A 57 -22.08 -0.76 3.15
N GLY A 58 -21.32 0.22 2.66
CA GLY A 58 -21.87 1.35 1.91
C GLY A 58 -22.68 2.27 2.83
N ARG A 59 -23.89 2.62 2.41
CA ARG A 59 -24.74 3.59 3.11
C ARG A 59 -25.47 2.93 4.28
N VAL A 60 -25.22 3.39 5.51
CA VAL A 60 -25.91 2.92 6.73
C VAL A 60 -26.66 4.06 7.41
N PHE A 61 -27.76 3.75 8.08
CA PHE A 61 -28.52 4.71 8.88
C PHE A 61 -28.05 4.70 10.34
N PRO A 62 -28.30 5.77 11.13
CA PRO A 62 -27.92 5.84 12.54
C PRO A 62 -28.38 4.62 13.37
N VAL A 63 -29.58 4.11 13.09
CA VAL A 63 -30.15 2.92 13.76
C VAL A 63 -29.33 1.65 13.52
N ASP A 64 -28.64 1.55 12.38
CA ASP A 64 -27.83 0.39 11.99
C ASP A 64 -26.46 0.38 12.69
N LEU A 65 -26.11 1.46 13.40
CA LEU A 65 -24.85 1.59 14.13
C LEU A 65 -24.94 1.04 15.56
N ALA A 66 -26.13 1.03 16.16
CA ALA A 66 -26.32 0.63 17.56
C ALA A 66 -25.73 -0.75 17.91
N PRO A 67 -25.86 -1.80 17.05
CA PRO A 67 -25.26 -3.10 17.34
C PRO A 67 -23.72 -3.07 17.46
N ARG A 68 -23.04 -2.07 16.90
CA ARG A 68 -21.58 -1.95 16.96
C ARG A 68 -21.07 -1.60 18.35
N LEU A 69 -21.89 -0.97 19.19
CA LEU A 69 -21.50 -0.61 20.56
C LEU A 69 -21.18 -1.83 21.42
N ALA A 70 -21.76 -3.00 21.11
CA ALA A 70 -21.46 -4.26 21.79
C ALA A 70 -20.00 -4.72 21.59
N LEU A 71 -19.29 -4.18 20.60
CA LEU A 71 -17.88 -4.49 20.36
C LEU A 71 -16.93 -3.74 21.30
N LEU A 72 -17.38 -2.63 21.89
CA LEU A 72 -16.57 -1.80 22.79
C LEU A 72 -16.20 -2.49 24.10
N SER A 73 -16.94 -3.54 24.48
CA SER A 73 -16.62 -4.40 25.63
C SER A 73 -15.45 -5.36 25.36
N ARG A 74 -14.84 -5.30 24.18
CA ARG A 74 -13.70 -6.14 23.78
C ARG A 74 -12.43 -5.27 23.67
N PRO A 75 -11.23 -5.87 23.71
CA PRO A 75 -10.00 -5.16 23.35
C PRO A 75 -10.08 -4.66 21.90
N SER A 76 -9.56 -3.46 21.62
CA SER A 76 -9.70 -2.82 20.31
C SER A 76 -9.19 -3.70 19.17
N VAL A 77 -8.13 -4.48 19.41
CA VAL A 77 -7.54 -5.36 18.40
C VAL A 77 -8.49 -6.42 17.83
N GLN A 78 -9.55 -6.78 18.55
CA GLN A 78 -10.55 -7.77 18.15
C GLN A 78 -11.65 -7.20 17.24
N MET A 79 -11.63 -5.90 16.94
CA MET A 79 -12.55 -5.28 15.99
C MET A 79 -11.99 -5.29 14.58
N ASP A 80 -12.87 -5.41 13.59
CA ASP A 80 -12.54 -5.17 12.19
C ASP A 80 -12.57 -3.66 11.85
N GLN A 81 -12.07 -3.31 10.67
CA GLN A 81 -11.99 -1.90 10.23
C GLN A 81 -13.37 -1.30 9.92
N ASP A 82 -14.34 -2.09 9.44
CA ASP A 82 -15.67 -1.59 9.10
C ASP A 82 -16.43 -1.20 10.39
N ALA A 83 -16.33 -2.02 11.43
CA ALA A 83 -16.82 -1.71 12.76
C ALA A 83 -16.12 -0.50 13.37
N GLY A 84 -14.80 -0.39 13.20
CA GLY A 84 -14.04 0.78 13.64
C GLY A 84 -14.46 2.07 12.92
N GLN A 85 -14.77 2.00 11.64
CA GLN A 85 -15.31 3.12 10.85
C GLN A 85 -16.70 3.53 11.33
N ASP A 86 -17.59 2.57 11.59
CA ASP A 86 -18.93 2.81 12.15
C ASP A 86 -18.85 3.55 13.49
N LEU A 87 -18.02 3.03 14.40
CA LEU A 87 -17.81 3.61 15.73
C LEU A 87 -17.17 4.99 15.66
N TYR A 88 -16.28 5.23 14.68
CA TYR A 88 -15.71 6.56 14.44
C TYR A 88 -16.79 7.59 14.09
N GLN A 89 -17.79 7.23 13.27
CA GLN A 89 -18.88 8.14 12.91
C GLN A 89 -19.76 8.50 14.10
N ILE A 90 -19.99 7.54 15.03
CA ILE A 90 -20.65 7.81 16.32
C ILE A 90 -19.82 8.81 17.12
N ALA A 91 -18.52 8.54 17.31
CA ALA A 91 -17.63 9.39 18.10
C ALA A 91 -17.61 10.83 17.54
N LYS A 92 -17.49 10.96 16.23
CA LYS A 92 -17.49 12.25 15.53
C LYS A 92 -18.80 13.01 15.74
N GLY A 93 -19.95 12.33 15.62
CA GLY A 93 -21.27 12.94 15.84
C GLY A 93 -21.47 13.46 17.27
N LEU A 94 -20.95 12.74 18.26
CA LEU A 94 -21.00 13.11 19.68
C LEU A 94 -20.03 14.25 20.04
N LEU A 95 -18.90 14.36 19.32
CA LEU A 95 -17.88 15.37 19.58
C LEU A 95 -18.16 16.71 18.87
N ALA A 96 -18.62 16.66 17.61
CA ALA A 96 -18.77 17.84 16.77
C ALA A 96 -19.55 19.01 17.39
N PRO A 97 -20.66 18.80 18.15
CA PRO A 97 -21.38 19.90 18.80
C PRO A 97 -20.54 20.68 19.82
N ALA A 98 -19.53 20.06 20.43
CA ALA A 98 -18.67 20.69 21.44
C ALA A 98 -17.49 21.48 20.84
N ILE A 99 -17.09 21.16 19.61
CA ILE A 99 -15.90 21.75 18.97
C ILE A 99 -16.23 22.58 17.70
N GLY A 100 -17.44 22.47 17.17
CA GLY A 100 -17.87 23.10 15.93
C GLY A 100 -17.48 22.31 14.67
N THR A 101 -17.89 22.83 13.51
CA THR A 101 -17.48 22.31 12.19
C THR A 101 -16.06 22.73 11.87
N HIS A 102 -15.23 21.78 11.39
CA HIS A 102 -13.85 22.08 11.01
C HIS A 102 -13.73 22.12 9.47
N GLU A 103 -13.77 23.34 8.91
CA GLU A 103 -13.77 23.60 7.45
C GLU A 103 -12.58 23.03 6.64
N ARG A 104 -11.54 22.52 7.31
CA ARG A 104 -10.31 22.03 6.66
C ARG A 104 -10.26 20.51 6.52
N MET A 105 -11.11 19.77 7.22
CA MET A 105 -11.09 18.32 7.12
C MET A 105 -11.83 17.89 5.87
N MET A 106 -11.29 16.91 5.15
CA MET A 106 -12.01 16.23 4.05
C MET A 106 -13.33 15.61 4.54
N ASP A 107 -13.47 15.44 5.85
CA ASP A 107 -14.69 15.04 6.54
C ASP A 107 -15.10 16.05 7.65
N GLY A 108 -14.98 17.36 7.43
CA GLY A 108 -15.24 18.39 8.45
C GLY A 108 -16.64 18.41 9.06
N ASP A 109 -17.61 17.84 8.35
CA ASP A 109 -18.97 17.71 8.81
C ASP A 109 -19.24 16.32 9.39
N ALA A 110 -19.84 16.30 10.59
CA ALA A 110 -20.45 15.08 11.11
C ALA A 110 -21.76 14.79 10.36
N SER A 111 -21.81 13.67 9.65
CA SER A 111 -23.02 13.15 9.00
C SER A 111 -24.10 12.77 10.02
N LEU A 112 -23.66 12.31 11.19
CA LEU A 112 -24.48 12.07 12.36
C LEU A 112 -24.49 13.32 13.26
N LYS A 113 -25.65 13.92 13.48
CA LYS A 113 -25.87 15.07 14.37
C LYS A 113 -26.42 14.57 15.71
N CYS A 114 -25.59 14.56 16.75
CA CYS A 114 -25.97 14.12 18.09
C CYS A 114 -26.03 15.28 19.09
N PRO A 115 -26.63 15.08 20.27
CA PRO A 115 -26.33 15.88 21.45
C PRO A 115 -24.83 15.82 21.80
N ALA A 116 -24.31 16.86 22.46
CA ALA A 116 -22.91 16.94 22.84
C ALA A 116 -22.55 15.93 23.94
N HIS A 117 -21.68 14.98 23.63
CA HIS A 117 -21.10 14.02 24.59
C HIS A 117 -19.57 13.92 24.40
N PRO A 118 -18.82 15.02 24.62
CA PRO A 118 -17.43 15.11 24.17
C PRO A 118 -16.50 14.20 24.97
N LYS A 119 -16.79 13.89 26.24
CA LYS A 119 -15.98 12.98 27.05
C LYS A 119 -16.03 11.56 26.51
N GLU A 120 -17.23 11.06 26.26
CA GLU A 120 -17.47 9.73 25.70
C GLU A 120 -16.93 9.63 24.28
N ALA A 121 -17.07 10.70 23.50
CA ALA A 121 -16.54 10.76 22.15
C ALA A 121 -15.00 10.71 22.11
N VAL A 122 -14.32 11.47 22.99
CA VAL A 122 -12.86 11.43 23.13
C VAL A 122 -12.42 10.01 23.54
N ALA A 123 -13.04 9.43 24.56
CA ALA A 123 -12.72 8.06 25.00
C ALA A 123 -12.91 7.03 23.88
N LEU A 124 -13.96 7.17 23.07
CA LEU A 124 -14.20 6.32 21.91
C LEU A 124 -13.15 6.53 20.81
N MET A 125 -12.76 7.76 20.51
CA MET A 125 -11.71 8.03 19.54
C MET A 125 -10.36 7.46 20.00
N GLU A 126 -9.98 7.64 21.27
CA GLU A 126 -8.75 7.10 21.86
C GLU A 126 -8.73 5.56 21.78
N TYR A 127 -9.85 4.92 22.11
CA TYR A 127 -10.01 3.48 21.96
C TYR A 127 -9.81 3.01 20.51
N LEU A 128 -10.32 3.78 19.53
CA LEU A 128 -10.23 3.45 18.10
C LEU A 128 -8.83 3.67 17.49
N ILE A 129 -8.06 4.65 17.97
CA ILE A 129 -6.73 4.95 17.43
C ILE A 129 -5.62 4.08 18.03
N GLY A 130 -5.83 3.55 19.24
CA GLY A 130 -4.83 2.79 19.98
C GLY A 130 -3.61 3.61 20.45
N ALA A 131 -2.76 2.97 21.23
CA ALA A 131 -1.46 3.49 21.63
C ALA A 131 -0.43 3.31 20.51
N THR A 132 -0.50 2.19 19.79
CA THR A 132 0.40 1.86 18.66
C THR A 132 -0.30 1.91 17.31
N PRO A 133 0.44 2.04 16.18
CA PRO A 133 -0.16 2.05 14.84
C PRO A 133 -1.00 0.81 14.52
N ASP A 134 -0.56 -0.37 14.95
CA ASP A 134 -1.21 -1.66 14.63
C ASP A 134 -2.49 -1.92 15.43
N GLU A 135 -2.69 -1.20 16.54
CA GLU A 135 -3.91 -1.21 17.33
C GLU A 135 -5.03 -0.40 16.70
N ARG A 136 -4.72 0.52 15.78
CA ARG A 136 -5.72 1.37 15.15
C ARG A 136 -6.80 0.54 14.44
N ARG A 137 -8.06 0.86 14.74
CA ARG A 137 -9.26 0.29 14.11
C ARG A 137 -10.16 1.33 13.44
N GLY A 138 -10.13 2.58 13.92
CA GLY A 138 -10.85 3.69 13.30
C GLY A 138 -10.07 4.41 12.19
N ALA A 139 -10.73 5.38 11.56
CA ALA A 139 -10.10 6.28 10.59
C ALA A 139 -8.93 7.05 11.22
N SER A 140 -7.88 7.32 10.44
CA SER A 140 -6.75 8.17 10.90
C SER A 140 -7.21 9.58 11.26
N ASN A 141 -8.33 10.05 10.72
CA ASN A 141 -8.94 11.35 11.02
C ASN A 141 -9.33 11.49 12.50
N ALA A 142 -9.57 10.39 13.22
CA ALA A 142 -9.79 10.44 14.67
C ALA A 142 -8.66 11.14 15.43
N LEU A 143 -7.42 11.07 14.94
CA LEU A 143 -6.28 11.79 15.52
C LEU A 143 -6.44 13.31 15.39
N ASP A 144 -6.97 13.81 14.28
CA ASP A 144 -7.19 15.25 14.08
C ASP A 144 -8.34 15.78 14.96
N TRP A 145 -9.43 15.00 15.06
CA TRP A 145 -10.55 15.29 15.96
C TRP A 145 -10.11 15.31 17.44
N LEU A 146 -9.26 14.37 17.86
CA LEU A 146 -8.64 14.39 19.20
C LEU A 146 -7.77 15.62 19.40
N GLY A 147 -6.92 15.96 18.42
CA GLY A 147 -6.13 17.19 18.45
C GLY A 147 -7.01 18.44 18.65
N LEU A 148 -8.17 18.49 18.01
CA LEU A 148 -9.12 19.59 18.17
C LEU A 148 -9.81 19.57 19.54
N ALA A 149 -10.19 18.40 20.05
CA ALA A 149 -10.80 18.25 21.37
C ALA A 149 -9.88 18.80 22.48
N TYR A 150 -8.60 18.43 22.48
CA TYR A 150 -7.63 18.93 23.46
C TYR A 150 -7.28 20.41 23.24
N LYS A 151 -7.27 20.89 22.00
CA LYS A 151 -7.02 22.31 21.69
C LYS A 151 -8.13 23.23 22.17
N THR A 152 -9.38 22.78 22.06
CA THR A 152 -10.59 23.56 22.43
C THR A 152 -10.98 23.37 23.90
N GLY A 153 -10.48 22.30 24.54
CA GLY A 153 -10.87 21.92 25.90
C GLY A 153 -12.13 21.07 25.97
N ALA A 154 -12.64 20.56 24.84
CA ALA A 154 -13.80 19.65 24.82
C ALA A 154 -13.52 18.31 25.53
N SER A 155 -12.25 17.90 25.64
CA SER A 155 -11.83 16.77 26.48
C SER A 155 -11.96 17.04 27.99
N GLY A 156 -12.30 18.27 28.40
CA GLY A 156 -12.49 18.70 29.78
C GLY A 156 -11.52 19.81 30.19
N VAL A 157 -10.23 19.68 29.83
CA VAL A 157 -9.20 20.70 30.07
C VAL A 157 -8.44 20.94 28.78
N LYS A 158 -8.20 22.20 28.46
CA LYS A 158 -7.38 22.58 27.30
C LYS A 158 -5.93 22.13 27.51
N ASP A 159 -5.45 21.26 26.63
CA ASP A 159 -4.07 20.75 26.65
C ASP A 159 -3.43 20.94 25.27
N PRO A 160 -2.70 22.06 25.05
CA PRO A 160 -2.02 22.31 23.79
C PRO A 160 -0.91 21.30 23.47
N ALA A 161 -0.30 20.68 24.47
CA ALA A 161 0.78 19.72 24.28
C ALA A 161 0.21 18.40 23.75
N GLU A 162 -0.85 17.90 24.37
CA GLU A 162 -1.52 16.68 23.92
C GLU A 162 -2.22 16.89 22.58
N ALA A 163 -2.82 18.06 22.36
CA ALA A 163 -3.35 18.45 21.04
C ALA A 163 -2.27 18.34 19.94
N ARG A 164 -1.08 18.91 20.18
CA ARG A 164 0.05 18.84 19.25
C ARG A 164 0.48 17.40 19.00
N ARG A 165 0.53 16.57 20.04
CA ARG A 165 0.88 15.15 19.94
C ARG A 165 -0.06 14.39 19.01
N TYR A 166 -1.36 14.65 19.11
CA TYR A 166 -2.36 14.06 18.22
C TYR A 166 -2.26 14.58 16.77
N TYR A 167 -2.08 15.88 16.57
CA TYR A 167 -1.83 16.44 15.23
C TYR A 167 -0.54 15.88 14.60
N LEU A 168 0.50 15.67 15.40
CA LEU A 168 1.76 15.08 14.96
C LEU A 168 1.57 13.62 14.54
N ARG A 169 0.85 12.81 15.32
CA ARG A 169 0.45 11.45 14.90
C ARG A 169 -0.36 11.49 13.62
N PHE A 170 -1.34 12.40 13.50
CA PHE A 170 -2.12 12.56 12.28
C PHE A 170 -1.21 12.85 11.07
N ARG A 171 -0.29 13.81 11.20
CA ARG A 171 0.72 14.14 10.18
C ARG A 171 1.53 12.91 9.76
N MET A 172 1.91 12.02 10.68
CA MET A 172 2.61 10.77 10.33
C MET A 172 1.76 9.79 9.53
N HIS A 173 0.45 9.72 9.80
CA HIS A 173 -0.47 8.81 9.11
C HIS A 173 -0.85 9.31 7.71
N VAL A 174 -1.29 10.56 7.62
CA VAL A 174 -1.88 11.10 6.39
C VAL A 174 -0.96 12.03 5.62
N GLY A 175 0.16 12.46 6.18
CA GLY A 175 1.13 13.36 5.54
C GLY A 175 0.55 14.69 5.03
N VAL A 176 -0.60 15.11 5.55
CA VAL A 176 -1.24 16.41 5.26
C VAL A 176 -1.73 16.99 6.60
N SER A 177 -1.13 18.10 7.01
CA SER A 177 -1.54 18.87 8.20
C SER A 177 -0.70 20.16 8.24
N PRO A 178 -1.32 21.35 8.43
CA PRO A 178 -0.61 22.61 8.65
C PRO A 178 0.42 22.50 9.75
N GLU A 179 1.64 22.92 9.44
CA GLU A 179 2.78 22.88 10.36
C GLU A 179 2.48 23.49 11.75
N ALA A 180 1.81 24.64 11.80
CA ALA A 180 1.47 25.33 13.04
C ALA A 180 0.65 24.49 14.05
N GLN A 181 0.08 23.36 13.64
CA GLN A 181 -0.68 22.46 14.52
C GLN A 181 0.18 21.38 15.17
N TRP A 182 1.19 20.86 14.47
CA TRP A 182 1.96 19.70 14.90
C TRP A 182 3.43 20.00 15.20
N SER A 183 4.00 21.06 14.61
CA SER A 183 5.39 21.47 14.82
C SER A 183 5.51 22.30 16.09
N ASP A 184 6.57 22.12 16.86
CA ASP A 184 6.90 23.00 17.99
C ASP A 184 7.53 24.34 17.58
N GLY A 185 7.76 24.56 16.28
CA GLY A 185 8.27 25.80 15.73
C GLY A 185 9.80 25.97 15.85
N ILE A 186 10.52 24.92 16.27
CA ILE A 186 11.99 24.93 16.31
C ILE A 186 12.54 24.61 14.92
N ASP A 187 12.01 23.56 14.29
CA ASP A 187 12.29 23.18 12.91
C ASP A 187 11.02 22.64 12.24
N ASN A 188 10.98 22.73 10.91
CA ASN A 188 9.85 22.28 10.11
C ASN A 188 9.99 20.79 9.71
N SER A 189 10.87 20.06 10.41
CA SER A 189 11.16 18.65 10.15
C SER A 189 10.16 17.79 10.90
N LEU A 190 9.47 16.91 10.17
CA LEU A 190 8.61 15.90 10.80
C LEU A 190 9.41 15.05 11.79
N LEU A 191 10.63 14.63 11.41
CA LEU A 191 11.44 13.77 12.27
C LEU A 191 11.92 14.49 13.53
N GLY A 192 12.37 15.74 13.43
CA GLY A 192 12.80 16.50 14.61
C GLY A 192 11.67 16.64 15.64
N ASN A 193 10.46 16.94 15.16
CA ASN A 193 9.26 17.01 16.01
C ASN A 193 8.87 15.65 16.60
N VAL A 194 8.99 14.56 15.85
CA VAL A 194 8.77 13.18 16.33
C VAL A 194 9.72 12.84 17.47
N GLU A 195 11.01 13.14 17.31
CA GLU A 195 12.05 12.81 18.30
C GLU A 195 11.85 13.58 19.59
N ARG A 196 11.59 14.89 19.51
CA ARG A 196 11.31 15.73 20.68
C ARG A 196 10.04 15.32 21.42
N ALA A 197 9.02 14.85 20.71
CA ALA A 197 7.80 14.32 21.30
C ALA A 197 7.95 12.87 21.85
N GLY A 198 9.13 12.25 21.72
CA GLY A 198 9.34 10.86 22.12
C GLY A 198 8.53 9.83 21.30
N LEU A 199 8.16 10.18 20.07
CA LEU A 199 7.31 9.36 19.20
C LEU A 199 8.09 8.57 18.13
N ARG A 200 9.43 8.52 18.21
CA ARG A 200 10.25 7.77 17.26
C ARG A 200 9.83 6.30 17.12
N PRO A 201 9.58 5.54 18.21
CA PRO A 201 9.10 4.16 18.09
C PRO A 201 7.74 4.06 17.37
N TYR A 202 6.85 5.04 17.56
CA TYR A 202 5.56 5.08 16.87
C TYR A 202 5.73 5.29 15.36
N LEU A 203 6.64 6.18 14.95
CA LEU A 203 6.96 6.45 13.55
C LEU A 203 7.53 5.20 12.86
N GLU A 204 8.45 4.50 13.53
CA GLU A 204 9.07 3.27 13.01
C GLU A 204 8.04 2.14 12.86
N ALA A 205 7.25 1.88 13.91
CA ALA A 205 6.16 0.90 13.84
C ALA A 205 5.14 1.24 12.73
N LEU A 206 4.86 2.53 12.51
CA LEU A 206 3.95 2.95 11.44
C LEU A 206 4.57 2.72 10.06
N ALA A 207 5.88 2.87 9.89
CA ALA A 207 6.54 2.60 8.62
C ALA A 207 6.57 1.10 8.27
N GLU A 208 6.50 0.21 9.26
CA GLU A 208 6.41 -1.24 9.07
C GLU A 208 4.96 -1.71 8.82
N SER A 209 3.97 -0.95 9.28
CA SER A 209 2.56 -1.34 9.21
C SER A 209 2.02 -1.42 7.77
N SER A 210 1.18 -2.43 7.52
CA SER A 210 0.46 -2.58 6.24
C SER A 210 -0.72 -1.63 6.07
N LYS A 211 -1.15 -0.96 7.14
CA LYS A 211 -2.39 -0.15 7.21
C LYS A 211 -2.18 1.35 7.00
N GLY A 212 -0.98 1.78 6.62
CA GLY A 212 -0.62 3.19 6.47
C GLY A 212 0.86 3.39 6.78
N GLY A 213 1.40 4.57 6.48
CA GLY A 213 2.79 4.91 6.81
C GLY A 213 3.61 5.48 5.66
N GLY A 214 3.01 5.84 4.53
CA GLY A 214 3.74 6.47 3.43
C GLY A 214 4.52 7.72 3.86
N ALA A 215 3.91 8.59 4.67
CA ALA A 215 4.60 9.76 5.21
C ALA A 215 5.69 9.39 6.24
N ALA A 216 5.46 8.36 7.06
CA ALA A 216 6.47 7.86 7.99
C ALA A 216 7.71 7.31 7.26
N ARG A 217 7.50 6.48 6.23
CA ARG A 217 8.56 5.93 5.37
C ARG A 217 9.36 7.03 4.69
N ILE A 218 8.70 8.05 4.16
CA ILE A 218 9.38 9.20 3.54
C ILE A 218 10.24 9.94 4.56
N ALA A 219 9.71 10.25 5.75
CA ALA A 219 10.46 10.95 6.77
C ALA A 219 11.70 10.15 7.24
N LEU A 220 11.53 8.84 7.45
CA LEU A 220 12.63 7.95 7.79
C LEU A 220 13.66 7.83 6.66
N ALA A 221 13.20 7.77 5.41
CA ALA A 221 14.07 7.68 4.24
C ALA A 221 14.88 8.97 4.04
N GLU A 222 14.27 10.14 4.22
CA GLU A 222 14.96 11.42 4.12
C GLU A 222 16.04 11.58 5.20
N ALA A 223 15.79 11.06 6.39
CA ALA A 223 16.78 11.04 7.47
C ALA A 223 17.91 10.04 7.22
N ALA A 224 17.60 8.89 6.62
CA ALA A 224 18.60 7.88 6.28
C ALA A 224 19.43 8.28 5.05
N LEU A 225 18.90 9.11 4.14
CA LEU A 225 19.50 9.41 2.84
C LEU A 225 20.98 9.87 2.91
N PRO A 226 21.39 10.77 3.81
CA PRO A 226 22.78 11.26 3.84
C PRO A 226 23.80 10.22 4.31
N THR A 227 23.38 9.22 5.09
CA THR A 227 24.27 8.28 5.78
C THR A 227 24.12 6.84 5.29
N ASN A 228 22.92 6.46 4.84
CA ASN A 228 22.57 5.14 4.35
C ASN A 228 21.49 5.21 3.26
N PRO A 229 21.88 5.55 2.01
CA PRO A 229 20.93 5.68 0.91
C PRO A 229 20.29 4.33 0.51
N VAL A 230 20.92 3.20 0.86
CA VAL A 230 20.33 1.86 0.65
C VAL A 230 19.14 1.62 1.58
N ALA A 231 19.27 1.97 2.87
CA ALA A 231 18.15 1.89 3.81
C ALA A 231 17.01 2.85 3.42
N ALA A 232 17.35 4.07 2.99
CA ALA A 232 16.35 5.01 2.46
C ALA A 232 15.58 4.40 1.28
N ARG A 233 16.26 3.65 0.40
CA ARG A 233 15.63 2.98 -0.74
C ARG A 233 14.64 1.93 -0.28
N GLN A 234 15.06 1.08 0.65
CA GLN A 234 14.23 0.00 1.19
C GLN A 234 12.94 0.54 1.80
N LEU A 235 13.01 1.66 2.54
CA LEU A 235 11.83 2.33 3.11
C LEU A 235 10.86 2.84 2.03
N LEU A 236 11.36 3.25 0.87
CA LEU A 236 10.54 3.83 -0.21
C LEU A 236 10.01 2.79 -1.21
N ARG A 237 10.51 1.55 -1.19
CA ARG A 237 10.01 0.40 -1.99
C ARG A 237 8.68 -0.17 -1.47
N TYR A 238 7.80 0.67 -0.93
CA TYR A 238 6.46 0.25 -0.52
C TYR A 238 5.44 0.57 -1.63
N LEU A 239 4.41 -0.26 -1.79
CA LEU A 239 3.41 -0.14 -2.87
C LEU A 239 2.34 0.95 -2.63
N ASP A 240 2.69 2.00 -1.89
CA ASP A 240 1.87 3.20 -1.70
C ASP A 240 2.41 4.28 -2.66
N ASP A 241 1.51 4.98 -3.36
CA ASP A 241 1.82 6.02 -4.33
C ASP A 241 2.83 7.04 -3.80
N ARG A 242 2.77 7.38 -2.50
CA ARG A 242 3.66 8.41 -1.92
C ARG A 242 5.12 7.96 -1.82
N PRO A 243 5.47 6.88 -1.08
CA PRO A 243 6.81 6.30 -1.08
C PRO A 243 7.33 6.04 -2.49
N LEU A 244 6.49 5.47 -3.35
CA LEU A 244 6.85 5.14 -4.72
C LEU A 244 7.23 6.37 -5.55
N ASN A 245 6.43 7.43 -5.50
CA ASN A 245 6.72 8.67 -6.19
C ASN A 245 7.98 9.34 -5.65
N ARG A 246 8.20 9.29 -4.33
CA ARG A 246 9.41 9.83 -3.71
C ARG A 246 10.67 9.05 -4.10
N LEU A 247 10.60 7.71 -4.16
CA LEU A 247 11.70 6.87 -4.66
C LEU A 247 12.12 7.30 -6.05
N LEU A 248 11.15 7.47 -6.94
CA LEU A 248 11.37 7.84 -8.33
C LEU A 248 12.01 9.22 -8.47
N GLU A 249 11.53 10.20 -7.71
CA GLU A 249 12.12 11.54 -7.69
C GLU A 249 13.58 11.49 -7.25
N LEU A 250 13.89 10.74 -6.18
CA LEU A 250 15.26 10.62 -5.68
C LEU A 250 16.17 9.87 -6.67
N GLU A 251 15.66 8.88 -7.39
CA GLU A 251 16.39 8.20 -8.47
C GLU A 251 16.66 9.15 -9.65
N ASP A 252 15.65 9.90 -10.10
CA ASP A 252 15.77 10.83 -11.23
C ASP A 252 16.79 11.94 -10.93
N LEU A 253 16.95 12.29 -9.64
CA LEU A 253 17.97 13.21 -9.14
C LEU A 253 19.33 12.54 -8.84
N ASN A 254 19.49 11.25 -9.11
CA ASN A 254 20.67 10.44 -8.76
C ASN A 254 21.06 10.53 -7.26
N ARG A 255 20.07 10.73 -6.38
CA ARG A 255 20.28 10.84 -4.92
C ARG A 255 20.22 9.50 -4.20
N ILE A 256 19.75 8.46 -4.87
CA ILE A 256 19.63 7.11 -4.32
C ILE A 256 20.10 6.08 -5.33
N PRO A 257 20.90 5.07 -4.94
CA PRO A 257 21.38 4.06 -5.87
C PRO A 257 20.21 3.19 -6.33
N VAL A 258 20.29 2.71 -7.56
CA VAL A 258 19.43 1.65 -8.07
C VAL A 258 20.05 0.31 -7.67
N ALA A 259 19.26 -0.59 -7.07
CA ALA A 259 19.73 -1.96 -6.92
C ALA A 259 19.44 -2.72 -8.21
N ALA A 260 20.40 -3.50 -8.68
CA ALA A 260 20.26 -4.39 -9.82
C ALA A 260 20.19 -5.83 -9.30
N ASP A 261 19.08 -6.18 -8.64
CA ASP A 261 18.89 -7.49 -8.02
C ASP A 261 17.48 -8.04 -8.23
N ASP A 262 17.28 -9.31 -7.87
CA ASP A 262 15.99 -10.00 -7.98
C ASP A 262 14.88 -9.32 -7.16
N GLN A 263 15.24 -8.67 -6.04
CA GLN A 263 14.28 -7.97 -5.20
C GLN A 263 13.73 -6.73 -5.91
N GLU A 264 14.58 -6.00 -6.63
CA GLU A 264 14.18 -4.86 -7.46
C GLU A 264 13.22 -5.30 -8.56
N VAL A 265 13.54 -6.40 -9.26
CA VAL A 265 12.67 -6.95 -10.31
C VAL A 265 11.31 -7.33 -9.73
N ALA A 266 11.29 -8.07 -8.62
CA ALA A 266 10.06 -8.48 -7.95
C ALA A 266 9.21 -7.29 -7.50
N PHE A 267 9.85 -6.26 -6.94
CA PHE A 267 9.16 -5.04 -6.50
C PHE A 267 8.47 -4.32 -7.67
N TRP A 268 9.17 -4.05 -8.77
CA TRP A 268 8.57 -3.35 -9.91
C TRP A 268 7.58 -4.21 -10.69
N ALA A 269 7.75 -5.54 -10.69
CA ALA A 269 6.74 -6.46 -11.21
C ALA A 269 5.43 -6.34 -10.43
N GLU A 270 5.50 -6.36 -9.09
CA GLU A 270 4.32 -6.23 -8.24
C GLU A 270 3.69 -4.83 -8.32
N ALA A 271 4.50 -3.76 -8.38
CA ALA A 271 4.01 -2.40 -8.60
C ALA A 271 3.26 -2.26 -9.95
N THR A 272 3.81 -2.85 -11.01
CA THR A 272 3.19 -2.86 -12.34
C THR A 272 1.87 -3.64 -12.35
N ARG A 273 1.80 -4.76 -11.62
CA ARG A 273 0.58 -5.57 -11.44
C ARG A 273 -0.50 -4.83 -10.65
N THR A 274 -0.12 -4.27 -9.50
CA THR A 274 -1.03 -3.65 -8.53
C THR A 274 -1.65 -2.38 -9.07
N LEU A 275 -0.84 -1.52 -9.69
CA LEU A 275 -1.27 -0.20 -10.18
C LEU A 275 -1.69 -0.23 -11.65
N PHE A 276 -1.66 -1.40 -12.31
CA PHE A 276 -2.05 -1.72 -13.70
C PHE A 276 -2.18 -0.52 -14.68
N GLY A 277 -1.23 -0.39 -15.61
CA GLY A 277 -1.32 0.58 -16.71
C GLY A 277 -0.32 1.75 -16.64
N TYR A 278 0.48 1.83 -15.57
CA TYR A 278 1.55 2.83 -15.46
C TYR A 278 2.84 2.35 -16.15
N ARG A 279 3.04 2.84 -17.38
CA ARG A 279 4.21 2.56 -18.23
C ARG A 279 5.55 2.79 -17.53
N LYS A 280 5.61 3.77 -16.63
CA LYS A 280 6.82 4.11 -15.86
C LYS A 280 7.33 2.92 -15.04
N TYR A 281 6.45 2.10 -14.46
CA TYR A 281 6.83 0.95 -13.63
C TYR A 281 7.29 -0.23 -14.48
N ALA A 282 6.61 -0.49 -15.61
CA ALA A 282 7.08 -1.47 -16.58
C ALA A 282 8.48 -1.12 -17.11
N ALA A 283 8.74 0.15 -17.42
CA ALA A 283 10.07 0.60 -17.84
C ALA A 283 11.14 0.41 -16.75
N ARG A 284 10.82 0.67 -15.48
CA ARG A 284 11.73 0.45 -14.35
C ARG A 284 12.01 -1.03 -14.13
N MET A 285 10.99 -1.88 -14.16
CA MET A 285 11.14 -3.34 -14.14
C MET A 285 12.05 -3.81 -15.27
N MET A 286 11.82 -3.35 -16.50
CA MET A 286 12.66 -3.73 -17.65
C MET A 286 14.11 -3.29 -17.47
N LYS A 287 14.36 -2.10 -16.93
CA LYS A 287 15.71 -1.65 -16.60
C LYS A 287 16.36 -2.58 -15.58
N ALA A 288 15.68 -2.88 -14.47
CA ALA A 288 16.18 -3.76 -13.43
C ALA A 288 16.51 -5.17 -13.98
N VAL A 289 15.64 -5.72 -14.83
CA VAL A 289 15.86 -7.03 -15.47
C VAL A 289 17.11 -7.00 -16.35
N LYS A 290 17.31 -5.95 -17.15
CA LYS A 290 18.51 -5.80 -17.98
C LYS A 290 19.77 -5.72 -17.13
N ASP A 291 19.72 -4.96 -16.03
CA ASP A 291 20.86 -4.81 -15.13
C ASP A 291 21.20 -6.16 -14.45
N VAL A 292 20.19 -6.93 -14.00
CA VAL A 292 20.37 -8.28 -13.41
C VAL A 292 20.92 -9.29 -14.42
N ASN A 293 20.42 -9.27 -15.66
CA ASN A 293 20.93 -10.13 -16.73
C ASN A 293 22.35 -9.72 -17.21
N GLY A 294 22.83 -8.52 -16.84
CA GLY A 294 24.06 -7.95 -17.37
C GLY A 294 23.96 -7.52 -18.83
N GLY A 295 22.76 -7.22 -19.34
CA GLY A 295 22.54 -6.89 -20.75
C GLY A 295 21.09 -7.06 -21.20
N ASP A 296 20.90 -7.52 -22.44
CA ASP A 296 19.57 -7.70 -23.01
C ASP A 296 18.76 -8.83 -22.38
N ILE A 297 17.45 -8.81 -22.63
CA ILE A 297 16.51 -9.83 -22.16
C ILE A 297 16.34 -10.86 -23.29
N PRO A 298 16.88 -12.08 -23.16
CA PRO A 298 16.74 -13.11 -24.20
C PRO A 298 15.28 -13.51 -24.37
N THR A 299 14.95 -14.04 -25.54
CA THR A 299 13.64 -14.63 -25.81
C THR A 299 13.78 -16.14 -25.99
N SER A 300 12.87 -16.90 -25.39
CA SER A 300 12.78 -18.34 -25.52
C SER A 300 12.54 -18.73 -26.99
N PRO A 301 13.32 -19.68 -27.55
CA PRO A 301 13.02 -20.27 -28.84
C PRO A 301 11.80 -21.22 -28.75
N SER A 302 11.49 -21.74 -27.56
CA SER A 302 10.35 -22.62 -27.31
C SER A 302 9.09 -21.81 -26.99
N ARG A 303 7.95 -22.26 -27.50
CA ARG A 303 6.65 -21.60 -27.30
C ARG A 303 5.66 -22.55 -26.61
N PRO A 304 4.93 -22.08 -25.59
CA PRO A 304 3.87 -22.86 -24.98
C PRO A 304 2.67 -22.97 -25.92
N SER A 305 2.06 -24.16 -25.98
CA SER A 305 0.76 -24.34 -26.64
C SER A 305 -0.33 -23.57 -25.88
N ILE A 306 -1.35 -23.11 -26.60
CA ILE A 306 -2.55 -22.53 -25.99
C ILE A 306 -3.25 -23.48 -25.02
N ASP A 307 -3.14 -24.79 -25.24
CA ASP A 307 -3.80 -25.78 -24.38
C ASP A 307 -3.21 -25.83 -22.97
N LEU A 308 -1.93 -25.46 -22.81
CA LEU A 308 -1.31 -25.29 -21.50
C LEU A 308 -1.91 -24.10 -20.73
N LEU A 309 -2.33 -23.05 -21.45
CA LEU A 309 -2.74 -21.77 -20.86
C LEU A 309 -4.25 -21.67 -20.68
N ARG A 310 -5.04 -22.43 -21.45
CA ARG A 310 -6.49 -22.27 -21.59
C ARG A 310 -7.25 -22.25 -20.26
N ALA A 311 -6.87 -23.11 -19.31
CA ALA A 311 -7.51 -23.20 -18.00
C ALA A 311 -7.23 -21.99 -17.08
N HIS A 312 -6.24 -21.16 -17.42
CA HIS A 312 -5.78 -20.04 -16.62
C HIS A 312 -6.19 -18.67 -17.22
N LEU A 313 -6.82 -18.68 -18.39
CA LEU A 313 -7.26 -17.45 -19.07
C LEU A 313 -8.51 -16.86 -18.41
N ASP A 314 -8.50 -15.55 -18.23
CA ASP A 314 -9.64 -14.78 -17.74
C ASP A 314 -10.53 -14.35 -18.92
N MET A 315 -11.34 -15.28 -19.41
CA MET A 315 -12.26 -15.04 -20.52
C MET A 315 -13.30 -13.96 -20.20
N ALA A 316 -13.65 -13.79 -18.91
CA ALA A 316 -14.60 -12.76 -18.47
C ALA A 316 -14.00 -11.36 -18.62
N ALA A 317 -12.70 -11.19 -18.32
CA ALA A 317 -12.01 -9.91 -18.51
C ALA A 317 -11.94 -9.45 -19.98
N ALA A 318 -12.15 -10.35 -20.95
CA ALA A 318 -12.16 -10.06 -22.38
C ALA A 318 -13.58 -9.90 -22.97
N ALA A 319 -14.65 -10.05 -22.19
CA ALA A 319 -16.03 -10.09 -22.72
C ALA A 319 -16.44 -8.82 -23.50
N ASP A 320 -15.93 -7.66 -23.09
CA ASP A 320 -16.23 -6.36 -23.70
C ASP A 320 -15.11 -5.86 -24.64
N ALA A 321 -14.13 -6.70 -24.96
CA ALA A 321 -13.00 -6.28 -25.79
C ALA A 321 -13.45 -5.91 -27.22
N ASP A 322 -12.75 -4.96 -27.81
CA ASP A 322 -12.95 -4.56 -29.20
C ASP A 322 -12.46 -5.65 -30.16
N ALA A 323 -13.23 -5.89 -31.22
CA ALA A 323 -12.81 -6.82 -32.26
C ALA A 323 -11.54 -6.32 -32.96
N THR A 324 -10.63 -7.24 -33.25
CA THR A 324 -9.37 -6.95 -33.90
C THR A 324 -9.38 -7.44 -35.34
N ARG A 325 -8.75 -6.67 -36.22
CA ARG A 325 -8.55 -7.08 -37.61
C ARG A 325 -7.59 -8.28 -37.69
N ASP A 326 -6.47 -8.16 -36.99
CA ASP A 326 -5.37 -9.11 -36.97
C ASP A 326 -5.14 -9.66 -35.55
N PRO A 327 -4.54 -10.86 -35.40
CA PRO A 327 -4.12 -11.36 -34.10
C PRO A 327 -3.06 -10.45 -33.48
N ILE A 328 -3.16 -10.20 -32.17
CA ILE A 328 -2.25 -9.35 -31.41
C ILE A 328 -1.16 -10.20 -30.78
N PRO A 329 0.12 -9.96 -31.10
CA PRO A 329 1.25 -10.65 -30.48
C PRO A 329 1.33 -10.40 -28.97
N VAL A 330 1.69 -11.45 -28.21
CA VAL A 330 1.79 -11.40 -26.75
C VAL A 330 3.08 -12.07 -26.27
N ARG A 331 3.67 -11.55 -25.19
CA ARG A 331 4.78 -12.21 -24.50
C ARG A 331 4.65 -12.12 -22.98
N ALA A 332 5.20 -13.11 -22.30
CA ALA A 332 5.39 -13.13 -20.86
C ALA A 332 6.87 -12.92 -20.52
N LEU A 333 7.17 -12.05 -19.55
CA LEU A 333 8.46 -12.05 -18.89
C LEU A 333 8.43 -13.14 -17.80
N VAL A 334 9.44 -14.00 -17.80
CA VAL A 334 9.62 -15.04 -16.79
C VAL A 334 10.89 -14.82 -15.99
N ASN A 335 10.88 -15.27 -14.74
CA ASN A 335 12.09 -15.33 -13.91
C ASN A 335 12.98 -16.53 -14.29
N PRO A 336 14.20 -16.66 -13.71
CA PRO A 336 15.12 -17.76 -14.02
C PRO A 336 14.56 -19.18 -13.74
N GLN A 337 13.46 -19.30 -13.00
CA GLN A 337 12.78 -20.56 -12.70
C GLN A 337 11.58 -20.83 -13.65
N GLY A 338 11.35 -19.97 -14.64
CA GLY A 338 10.26 -20.08 -15.62
C GLY A 338 8.91 -19.63 -15.08
N HIS A 339 8.86 -18.94 -13.92
CA HIS A 339 7.62 -18.36 -13.42
C HIS A 339 7.32 -17.03 -14.11
N PRO A 340 6.11 -16.85 -14.67
CA PRO A 340 5.70 -15.57 -15.23
C PRO A 340 5.64 -14.49 -14.14
N ILE A 341 6.17 -13.30 -14.45
CA ILE A 341 6.14 -12.13 -13.55
C ILE A 341 5.48 -10.91 -14.21
N TYR A 342 5.35 -10.91 -15.53
CA TYR A 342 4.70 -9.84 -16.29
C TYR A 342 4.23 -10.36 -17.65
N VAL A 343 3.12 -9.84 -18.17
CA VAL A 343 2.60 -10.16 -19.51
C VAL A 343 2.22 -8.86 -20.22
N GLU A 344 2.55 -8.77 -21.51
CA GLU A 344 2.22 -7.62 -22.33
C GLU A 344 1.88 -8.00 -23.76
N ALA A 345 1.07 -7.16 -24.40
CA ALA A 345 1.00 -7.09 -25.85
C ALA A 345 2.28 -6.46 -26.41
N CYS A 346 2.72 -6.95 -27.56
CA CYS A 346 3.96 -6.55 -28.22
C CYS A 346 3.75 -6.31 -29.71
N SER A 347 4.78 -5.77 -30.38
CA SER A 347 4.71 -5.43 -31.80
C SER A 347 6.05 -5.55 -32.52
N ALA A 348 5.98 -5.68 -33.85
CA ALA A 348 7.16 -5.79 -34.72
C ALA A 348 7.92 -4.46 -34.89
N ARG A 349 7.25 -3.33 -34.64
CA ARG A 349 7.75 -1.98 -34.88
C ARG A 349 7.60 -1.16 -33.60
N PRO A 350 8.48 -0.19 -33.34
CA PRO A 350 8.30 0.69 -32.18
C PRO A 350 6.95 1.40 -32.26
N ALA A 351 6.29 1.56 -31.11
CA ALA A 351 4.93 2.07 -31.05
C ALA A 351 4.86 3.51 -31.61
N GLN A 352 4.00 3.73 -32.60
CA GLN A 352 3.57 5.08 -32.96
C GLN A 352 2.47 5.56 -32.00
N PRO A 353 2.20 6.88 -31.94
CA PRO A 353 1.06 7.36 -31.18
C PRO A 353 -0.24 6.67 -31.62
N MET A 354 -0.78 5.82 -30.76
CA MET A 354 -1.99 5.06 -31.06
C MET A 354 -3.22 5.75 -30.47
N PRO A 355 -4.37 5.72 -31.16
CA PRO A 355 -5.65 6.07 -30.56
C PRO A 355 -5.90 5.26 -29.29
N LEU A 356 -6.50 5.88 -28.27
CA LEU A 356 -6.87 5.27 -26.99
C LEU A 356 -7.52 3.88 -27.14
N ARG A 357 -8.38 3.73 -28.14
CA ARG A 357 -9.06 2.46 -28.47
C ARG A 357 -8.08 1.30 -28.69
N ASN A 358 -7.01 1.53 -29.45
CA ASN A 358 -6.02 0.50 -29.76
C ASN A 358 -5.17 0.14 -28.52
N PHE A 359 -4.96 1.09 -27.61
CA PHE A 359 -4.28 0.83 -26.34
C PHE A 359 -5.14 -0.01 -25.39
N ASN A 360 -6.45 0.25 -25.33
CA ASN A 360 -7.38 -0.57 -24.52
C ASN A 360 -7.39 -2.03 -25.00
N VAL A 361 -7.44 -2.26 -26.32
CA VAL A 361 -7.37 -3.61 -26.88
C VAL A 361 -6.09 -4.34 -26.43
N GLN A 362 -4.94 -3.67 -26.44
CA GLN A 362 -3.68 -4.25 -25.97
C GLN A 362 -3.69 -4.58 -24.47
N LEU A 363 -4.34 -3.76 -23.66
CA LEU A 363 -4.55 -4.04 -22.24
C LEU A 363 -5.50 -5.23 -22.04
N ASP A 364 -6.55 -5.34 -22.85
CA ASP A 364 -7.53 -6.44 -22.77
C ASP A 364 -6.89 -7.78 -23.16
N VAL A 365 -6.02 -7.79 -24.17
CA VAL A 365 -5.19 -8.96 -24.50
C VAL A 365 -4.31 -9.38 -23.31
N ALA A 366 -3.66 -8.44 -22.65
CA ALA A 366 -2.85 -8.76 -21.47
C ALA A 366 -3.73 -9.26 -20.30
N ARG A 367 -4.90 -8.65 -20.08
CA ARG A 367 -5.87 -9.06 -19.05
C ARG A 367 -6.39 -10.47 -19.25
N LEU A 368 -6.60 -10.91 -20.49
CA LEU A 368 -6.98 -12.28 -20.81
C LEU A 368 -6.00 -13.30 -20.22
N TYR A 369 -4.70 -12.97 -20.18
CA TYR A 369 -3.66 -13.80 -19.54
C TYR A 369 -3.57 -13.61 -18.02
N ASN A 370 -4.60 -13.04 -17.38
CA ASN A 370 -4.71 -12.87 -15.94
C ASN A 370 -3.48 -12.18 -15.31
N VAL A 371 -3.04 -11.07 -15.90
CA VAL A 371 -1.95 -10.20 -15.39
C VAL A 371 -2.01 -9.89 -13.89
N ARG A 372 -3.20 -9.83 -13.28
CA ARG A 372 -3.36 -9.61 -11.82
C ARG A 372 -2.97 -10.82 -10.97
N ASN A 373 -3.07 -12.02 -11.54
CA ASN A 373 -2.62 -13.27 -10.92
C ASN A 373 -1.65 -14.00 -11.84
N VAL A 374 -0.69 -13.28 -12.42
CA VAL A 374 0.27 -13.84 -13.39
C VAL A 374 1.07 -15.02 -12.81
N ASP A 375 1.22 -15.06 -11.50
CA ASP A 375 1.81 -16.14 -10.68
C ASP A 375 0.99 -17.44 -10.71
N LYS A 376 -0.29 -17.38 -11.08
CA LYS A 376 -1.16 -18.55 -11.28
C LYS A 376 -1.07 -19.14 -12.69
N LEU A 377 -0.38 -18.48 -13.62
CA LEU A 377 -0.06 -19.10 -14.91
C LEU A 377 0.88 -20.30 -14.68
N PRO A 378 0.79 -21.34 -15.51
CA PRO A 378 1.71 -22.47 -15.42
C PRO A 378 3.14 -22.01 -15.66
N LYS A 379 4.11 -22.81 -15.17
CA LYS A 379 5.52 -22.60 -15.50
C LYS A 379 5.70 -22.60 -17.01
N LEU A 380 6.41 -21.59 -17.49
CA LEU A 380 6.78 -21.40 -18.88
C LEU A 380 8.22 -21.88 -19.12
N PRO A 381 8.65 -22.03 -20.38
CA PRO A 381 10.02 -22.43 -20.70
C PRO A 381 11.06 -21.56 -19.99
N ILE A 382 12.04 -22.21 -19.37
CA ILE A 382 13.19 -21.53 -18.76
C ILE A 382 14.03 -20.92 -19.87
N VAL A 383 14.23 -19.61 -19.81
CA VAL A 383 15.06 -18.88 -20.77
C VAL A 383 16.50 -18.88 -20.29
N LYS A 384 17.44 -19.08 -21.21
CA LYS A 384 18.87 -19.08 -20.91
C LYS A 384 19.56 -17.89 -21.58
N PHE A 385 20.48 -17.25 -20.85
CA PHE A 385 21.42 -16.26 -21.35
C PHE A 385 22.83 -16.78 -21.07
N ASN A 386 23.68 -16.90 -22.09
CA ASN A 386 25.03 -17.48 -21.96
C ASN A 386 25.06 -18.86 -21.26
N GLY A 387 24.06 -19.69 -21.52
CA GLY A 387 23.94 -21.04 -20.95
C GLY A 387 23.36 -21.12 -19.54
N LEU A 388 23.15 -19.99 -18.86
CA LEU A 388 22.59 -19.91 -17.51
C LEU A 388 21.11 -19.48 -17.54
N PRO A 389 20.27 -19.97 -16.63
CA PRO A 389 18.91 -19.46 -16.47
C PRO A 389 18.92 -17.94 -16.20
N ALA A 390 18.07 -17.20 -16.91
CA ALA A 390 17.98 -15.76 -16.83
C ALA A 390 16.52 -15.31 -16.85
N TYR A 391 16.28 -14.04 -16.53
CA TYR A 391 15.00 -13.44 -16.88
C TYR A 391 14.87 -13.39 -18.40
N GLY A 392 13.71 -13.76 -18.93
CA GLY A 392 13.56 -13.87 -20.36
C GLY A 392 12.13 -13.72 -20.84
N TRP A 393 11.99 -13.41 -22.12
CA TRP A 393 10.70 -13.35 -22.80
C TRP A 393 10.29 -14.72 -23.30
N VAL A 394 9.03 -15.07 -23.10
CA VAL A 394 8.39 -16.23 -23.72
C VAL A 394 7.25 -15.70 -24.59
N ILE A 395 7.32 -15.97 -25.90
CA ILE A 395 6.23 -15.63 -26.81
C ILE A 395 5.03 -16.52 -26.50
N LEU A 396 3.90 -15.89 -26.21
CA LEU A 396 2.63 -16.58 -25.99
C LEU A 396 1.83 -16.65 -27.31
N PRO A 397 0.83 -17.54 -27.41
CA PRO A 397 -0.12 -17.49 -28.52
C PRO A 397 -0.71 -16.09 -28.68
N ALA A 398 -0.73 -15.57 -29.91
CA ALA A 398 -1.33 -14.29 -30.22
C ALA A 398 -2.85 -14.36 -30.09
N VAL A 399 -3.49 -13.26 -29.70
CA VAL A 399 -4.92 -13.21 -29.39
C VAL A 399 -5.67 -12.50 -30.50
N HIS A 400 -6.74 -13.11 -31.03
CA HIS A 400 -7.62 -12.53 -32.03
C HIS A 400 -9.04 -12.42 -31.47
N PHE A 401 -9.49 -11.20 -31.19
CA PHE A 401 -10.88 -10.93 -30.82
C PHE A 401 -11.73 -10.78 -32.08
N ARG A 402 -12.65 -11.72 -32.33
CA ARG A 402 -13.55 -11.69 -33.50
C ARG A 402 -14.99 -11.51 -33.05
N ARG A 403 -15.76 -10.69 -33.75
CA ARG A 403 -17.23 -10.69 -33.60
C ARG A 403 -17.83 -11.69 -34.57
N VAL A 404 -18.66 -12.60 -34.04
CA VAL A 404 -19.45 -13.54 -34.84
C VAL A 404 -20.89 -13.03 -34.98
N GLU A 405 -21.68 -13.65 -35.85
CA GLU A 405 -23.10 -13.31 -36.02
C GLU A 405 -23.84 -13.32 -34.66
N GLY A 406 -24.63 -12.28 -34.41
CA GLY A 406 -25.27 -12.05 -33.10
C GLY A 406 -24.46 -11.17 -32.13
N ASN A 407 -23.36 -10.56 -32.59
CA ASN A 407 -22.55 -9.58 -31.85
C ASN A 407 -21.80 -10.13 -30.62
N SER A 408 -21.69 -11.46 -30.50
CA SER A 408 -20.88 -12.10 -29.46
C SER A 408 -19.39 -12.06 -29.83
N LEU A 409 -18.55 -11.83 -28.82
CA LEU A 409 -17.10 -11.82 -28.98
C LEU A 409 -16.55 -13.26 -28.85
N LYS A 410 -15.81 -13.69 -29.86
CA LYS A 410 -15.06 -14.93 -29.90
C LYS A 410 -13.56 -14.62 -29.76
N VAL A 411 -12.87 -15.39 -28.92
CA VAL A 411 -11.42 -15.29 -28.75
C VAL A 411 -10.76 -16.47 -29.48
N ASP A 412 -10.00 -16.16 -30.52
CA ASP A 412 -9.18 -17.12 -31.26
C ASP A 412 -7.69 -16.91 -30.95
N PHE A 413 -6.87 -17.93 -31.17
CA PHE A 413 -5.42 -17.88 -30.91
C PHE A 413 -4.63 -18.25 -32.16
N ALA A 414 -3.45 -17.64 -32.33
CA ALA A 414 -2.56 -17.90 -33.45
C ALA A 414 -1.09 -17.92 -33.01
N ASP A 415 -0.28 -18.77 -33.63
CA ASP A 415 1.17 -18.73 -33.45
C ASP A 415 1.80 -17.76 -34.44
N LEU A 416 2.39 -16.68 -33.94
CA LEU A 416 3.03 -15.64 -34.76
C LEU A 416 4.55 -15.71 -34.68
N PRO A 417 5.30 -15.39 -35.74
CA PRO A 417 6.77 -15.31 -35.71
C PRO A 417 7.29 -14.37 -34.60
N GLN A 418 8.47 -14.66 -34.04
CA GLN A 418 8.99 -13.93 -32.88
C GLN A 418 9.28 -12.47 -33.22
N GLU A 419 9.63 -12.21 -34.48
CA GLU A 419 9.89 -10.90 -35.06
C GLU A 419 8.65 -9.99 -35.00
N GLN A 420 7.46 -10.55 -34.78
CA GLN A 420 6.25 -9.76 -34.56
C GLN A 420 6.12 -9.21 -33.13
N CYS A 421 7.04 -9.56 -32.22
CA CYS A 421 6.95 -9.28 -30.79
C CYS A 421 8.27 -8.72 -30.23
N VAL A 422 8.81 -7.70 -30.89
CA VAL A 422 10.10 -7.07 -30.54
C VAL A 422 9.92 -5.99 -29.48
N TYR A 423 8.93 -5.12 -29.66
CA TYR A 423 8.73 -3.93 -28.84
C TYR A 423 7.53 -4.05 -27.91
N SER A 424 7.67 -3.51 -26.69
CA SER A 424 6.58 -3.41 -25.71
C SER A 424 5.57 -2.38 -26.18
N ALA A 425 4.32 -2.79 -26.40
CA ALA A 425 3.27 -1.85 -26.74
C ALA A 425 2.85 -0.99 -25.52
N VAL A 426 3.03 -1.52 -24.32
CA VAL A 426 2.71 -0.84 -23.06
C VAL A 426 3.75 0.20 -22.71
N ALA A 427 5.05 -0.15 -22.67
CA ALA A 427 6.10 0.77 -22.25
C ALA A 427 6.35 1.92 -23.24
N GLN A 428 6.02 1.73 -24.53
CA GLN A 428 6.32 2.69 -25.60
C GLN A 428 5.16 3.54 -26.07
N ALA A 429 3.92 3.28 -25.63
CA ALA A 429 2.81 4.12 -26.06
C ALA A 429 3.00 5.58 -25.56
N PRO A 430 2.59 6.60 -26.34
CA PRO A 430 2.85 8.02 -26.04
C PRO A 430 2.12 8.44 -24.77
N PHE A 431 2.70 9.34 -23.96
CA PHE A 431 1.99 9.96 -22.84
C PHE A 431 0.58 10.35 -23.29
N LEU A 432 -0.44 9.82 -22.63
CA LEU A 432 -1.75 10.44 -22.71
C LEU A 432 -1.56 11.81 -22.08
N THR A 433 -1.39 12.82 -22.93
CA THR A 433 -1.66 14.18 -22.54
C THR A 433 -3.16 14.18 -22.27
N ILE A 434 -3.52 13.92 -21.01
CA ILE A 434 -4.82 14.33 -20.53
C ILE A 434 -4.72 15.85 -20.64
N ALA A 435 -5.31 16.40 -21.71
CA ALA A 435 -5.54 17.83 -21.79
C ALA A 435 -6.28 18.20 -20.49
N ARG A 436 -5.62 19.01 -19.66
CA ARG A 436 -6.24 19.60 -18.48
C ARG A 436 -7.34 20.55 -18.90
#